data_AF-A0A0C9MWR1-F1
#
_entry.id   AF-A0A0C9MWR1-F1
#
_cell.length_a   1.000
_cell.length_b   1.000
_cell.length_c   1.000
_cell.angle_alpha   90.00
_cell.angle_beta   90.00
_cell.angle_gamma   90.00
#
_symmetry.space_group_name_H-M   'P 1'
#
loop_
_entity.id
_entity.type
_entity.pdbx_description
1 polymer ?
#
loop_
_entity_poly.entity_id
_entity_poly.type
_entity_poly.pdbx_seq_one_letter_code
_entity_poly.pdbx_strand_id
1 'polypeptide(L)'
;MIFDVILNRMKLPIRMVIFPLLTIVFYMLLAFVIYAVNHRWVYPFLDWYQGPSAAIWYFAVGIICVIAFFIQVLIHWLRDFVARKTGKMSNVEITDDKDIAVTKLEVDNASSIA
;
A
#
# COMPACT_ATOMS: atom_id res chain seq x y z
N MET A 1 7.55 8.24 13.64
CA MET A 1 7.62 7.84 12.22
C MET A 1 8.32 6.50 12.04
N ILE A 2 9.65 6.36 12.20
CA ILE A 2 10.33 5.06 11.97
C ILE A 2 9.91 3.96 12.96
N PHE A 3 9.76 4.29 14.25
CA PHE A 3 9.27 3.36 15.27
C PHE A 3 7.84 2.90 14.99
N ASP A 4 7.02 3.76 14.39
CA ASP A 4 5.64 3.43 14.03
C ASP A 4 5.63 2.43 12.87
N VAL A 5 6.44 2.66 11.83
CA VAL A 5 6.62 1.70 10.73
C VAL A 5 7.11 0.33 11.26
N ILE A 6 7.99 0.33 12.25
CA ILE A 6 8.55 -0.90 12.84
C ILE A 6 7.51 -1.60 13.74
N LEU A 7 6.79 -0.88 14.60
CA LEU A 7 5.90 -1.44 15.62
C LEU A 7 4.44 -1.61 15.16
N ASN A 8 4.02 -0.97 14.07
CA ASN A 8 2.64 -1.02 13.58
C ASN A 8 2.29 -2.42 13.04
N ARG A 9 1.37 -3.12 13.71
CA ARG A 9 0.92 -4.48 13.33
C ARG A 9 0.00 -4.53 12.11
N MET A 10 -0.32 -3.41 11.46
CA MET A 10 -1.13 -3.43 10.25
C MET A 10 -0.46 -4.24 9.14
N LYS A 11 -1.19 -5.23 8.61
CA LYS A 11 -0.83 -5.93 7.39
C LYS A 11 -1.07 -4.99 6.20
N LEU A 12 -0.03 -4.69 5.42
CA LEU A 12 -0.14 -3.90 4.20
C LEU A 12 -0.34 -4.83 3.00
N PRO A 13 -1.57 -4.98 2.47
CA PRO A 13 -1.79 -5.79 1.28
C PRO A 13 -1.15 -5.12 0.06
N ILE A 14 -0.45 -5.90 -0.77
CA ILE A 14 0.26 -5.39 -1.95
C ILE A 14 -0.68 -4.65 -2.94
N ARG A 15 -1.96 -5.04 -2.97
CA ARG A 15 -3.01 -4.39 -3.76
C ARG A 15 -3.21 -2.91 -3.43
N MET A 16 -2.80 -2.48 -2.23
CA MET A 16 -2.85 -1.07 -1.84
C MET A 16 -1.82 -0.19 -2.57
N VAL A 17 -0.93 -0.74 -3.39
CA VAL A 17 -0.01 0.05 -4.26
C VAL A 17 -0.75 1.04 -5.16
N ILE A 18 -2.03 0.78 -5.46
CA ILE A 18 -2.86 1.68 -6.26
C ILE A 18 -3.05 3.05 -5.61
N PHE A 19 -3.11 3.12 -4.27
CA PHE A 19 -3.26 4.38 -3.54
C PHE A 19 -2.06 5.31 -3.74
N PRO A 20 -0.82 4.94 -3.41
CA PRO A 20 0.33 5.81 -3.66
C PRO A 20 0.48 6.15 -5.14
N LEU A 21 0.19 5.23 -6.06
CA LEU A 21 0.22 5.51 -7.49
C LEU A 21 -0.78 6.61 -7.89
N LEU A 22 -2.03 6.48 -7.43
CA LEU A 22 -3.08 7.48 -7.64
C LEU A 22 -2.73 8.83 -7.01
N THR A 23 -2.17 8.82 -5.79
CA THR A 23 -1.74 10.04 -5.10
C THR A 23 -0.64 10.75 -5.87
N ILE A 24 0.33 10.03 -6.42
CA ILE A 24 1.39 10.61 -7.26
C ILE A 24 0.77 11.24 -8.52
N VAL A 25 -0.14 10.54 -9.21
CA VAL A 25 -0.79 11.09 -10.40
C VAL A 25 -1.55 12.38 -10.08
N PHE A 26 -2.36 12.39 -9.02
CA PHE A 26 -3.05 13.61 -8.59
C PHE A 26 -2.10 14.73 -8.19
N TYR A 27 -1.00 14.39 -7.52
CA TYR A 27 0.03 15.36 -7.15
C TYR A 27 0.70 15.98 -8.38
N MET A 28 0.99 15.18 -9.42
CA MET A 28 1.55 15.68 -10.67
C MET A 28 0.55 16.60 -11.40
N LEU A 29 -0.74 16.25 -11.43
CA LEU A 29 -1.78 17.11 -11.99
C LEU A 29 -1.91 18.43 -11.21
N LEU A 30 -1.80 18.38 -9.88
CA LEU A 30 -1.82 19.56 -9.03
C LEU A 30 -0.65 20.51 -9.35
N ALA A 31 0.53 20.00 -9.72
CA ALA A 31 1.65 20.85 -10.12
C ALA A 31 1.31 21.74 -11.33
N PHE A 32 0.54 21.22 -12.30
CA PHE A 32 0.04 22.03 -13.44
C PHE A 32 -0.98 23.08 -13.00
N VAL A 33 -1.87 22.75 -12.06
CA VAL A 33 -2.83 23.71 -11.50
C VAL A 33 -2.10 24.85 -10.79
N ILE A 34 -1.08 24.53 -9.99
CA ILE A 34 -0.27 25.54 -9.28
C ILE A 34 0.47 26.44 -10.29
N TYR A 35 1.04 25.85 -11.35
CA TYR A 35 1.65 26.60 -12.43
C TYR A 35 0.66 27.55 -13.12
N ALA A 36 -0.57 27.09 -13.39
CA ALA A 36 -1.60 27.92 -14.01
C ALA A 36 -1.98 29.15 -13.16
N VAL A 37 -1.90 29.05 -11.83
CA VAL A 37 -2.26 30.14 -10.90
C VAL A 37 -1.07 31.06 -10.59
N ASN A 38 0.11 30.50 -10.35
CA ASN A 38 1.27 31.25 -9.86
C ASN A 38 2.31 31.57 -10.94
N HIS A 39 2.14 31.01 -12.14
CA HIS A 39 3.10 31.07 -13.25
C HIS A 39 4.51 30.59 -12.87
N ARG A 40 4.60 29.75 -11.84
CA ARG A 40 5.85 29.17 -11.33
C ARG A 40 5.63 27.69 -11.08
N TRP A 41 6.60 26.88 -11.50
CA TRP A 41 6.60 25.45 -11.21
C TRP A 41 6.95 25.23 -9.74
N VAL A 42 6.22 24.32 -9.09
CA VAL A 42 6.50 23.88 -7.70
C VAL A 42 7.92 23.35 -7.60
N TYR A 43 8.34 22.63 -8.64
CA TYR A 43 9.67 22.05 -8.75
C TYR A 43 10.34 22.52 -10.04
N PRO A 44 11.54 23.13 -9.97
CA PRO A 44 12.26 23.58 -11.15
C PRO A 44 12.58 22.46 -12.15
N PHE A 45 12.71 21.21 -11.68
CA PHE A 45 12.99 20.03 -12.52
C PHE A 45 11.73 19.44 -13.19
N LEU A 46 10.54 19.90 -12.81
CA LEU A 46 9.26 19.55 -13.47
C LEU A 46 8.83 20.57 -14.52
N ASP A 47 9.67 21.58 -14.79
CA ASP A 47 9.35 22.64 -15.72
C ASP A 47 9.14 22.09 -17.13
N TRP A 48 7.89 22.16 -17.60
CA TRP A 48 7.50 21.63 -18.91
C TRP A 48 8.19 22.34 -20.07
N TYR A 49 8.72 23.55 -19.87
CA TYR A 49 9.51 24.26 -20.89
C TYR A 49 10.90 23.65 -21.10
N GLN A 50 11.41 22.84 -20.17
CA GLN A 50 12.66 22.09 -20.35
C GLN A 50 12.51 20.92 -21.32
N GLY A 51 11.30 20.68 -21.84
CA GLY A 51 11.05 19.72 -22.90
C GLY A 51 11.24 18.26 -22.45
N PRO A 52 11.91 17.41 -23.25
CA PRO A 52 12.01 15.97 -22.97
C PRO A 52 12.61 15.63 -21.60
N SER A 53 13.54 16.46 -21.10
CA SER A 53 14.17 16.27 -19.80
C SER A 53 13.16 16.31 -18.65
N ALA A 54 12.15 17.18 -18.74
CA ALA A 54 11.09 17.26 -17.72
C ALA A 54 10.24 15.99 -17.72
N ALA A 55 9.89 15.46 -18.90
CA ALA A 55 9.11 14.22 -19.02
C ALA A 55 9.81 13.05 -18.31
N ILE A 56 11.13 12.92 -18.42
CA ILE A 56 11.90 11.89 -17.72
C ILE A 56 11.74 12.02 -16.19
N TRP A 57 11.74 13.24 -15.66
CA TRP A 57 11.56 13.47 -14.22
C TRP A 57 10.19 13.04 -13.70
N TYR A 58 9.12 13.24 -14.49
CA TYR A 58 7.78 12.77 -14.11
C TYR A 58 7.75 11.24 -13.94
N PHE A 59 8.39 10.50 -14.86
CA PHE A 59 8.49 9.04 -14.73
C PHE A 59 9.45 8.61 -13.61
N ALA A 60 10.60 9.26 -13.48
CA ALA A 60 11.60 8.92 -12.47
C ALA A 60 11.06 9.06 -11.05
N VAL A 61 10.35 10.16 -10.75
CA VAL A 61 9.73 10.37 -9.44
C VAL A 61 8.66 9.30 -9.17
N GLY A 62 7.81 9.00 -10.15
CA GLY A 62 6.81 7.94 -10.02
C GLY A 62 7.43 6.57 -9.72
N ILE A 63 8.48 6.21 -10.43
CA ILE A 63 9.21 4.95 -10.23
C ILE A 63 9.84 4.90 -8.84
N ILE A 64 10.51 5.97 -8.39
CA ILE A 64 11.14 6.04 -7.07
C ILE A 64 10.10 5.84 -5.96
N CYS A 65 8.94 6.47 -6.06
CA CYS A 65 7.88 6.31 -5.07
C CYS A 65 7.30 4.89 -5.04
N VAL A 66 7.12 4.26 -6.21
CA VAL A 66 6.69 2.85 -6.30
C VAL A 66 7.73 1.93 -5.67
N ILE A 67 9.02 2.13 -5.96
CA ILE A 67 10.12 1.37 -5.35
C ILE A 67 10.09 1.54 -3.82
N ALA A 68 9.94 2.77 -3.33
CA ALA A 68 9.86 3.05 -1.90
C ALA A 68 8.69 2.31 -1.23
N PHE A 69 7.53 2.23 -1.89
CA PHE A 69 6.41 1.43 -1.41
C PHE A 69 6.75 -0.06 -1.32
N PHE A 70 7.39 -0.64 -2.33
CA PHE A 70 7.81 -2.05 -2.28
C PHE A 70 8.87 -2.31 -1.21
N ILE A 71 9.79 -1.36 -0.97
CA ILE A 71 10.74 -1.45 0.15
C ILE A 71 9.99 -1.47 1.48
N GLN A 72 8.95 -0.64 1.66
CA GLN A 72 8.11 -0.68 2.86
C GLN A 72 7.42 -2.04 3.02
N VAL A 73 6.81 -2.57 1.95
CA VAL A 73 6.20 -3.91 1.97
C VAL A 73 7.23 -4.98 2.35
N LEU A 74 8.45 -4.92 1.81
CA LEU A 74 9.53 -5.85 2.12
C LEU A 74 9.93 -5.78 3.59
N ILE A 75 10.07 -4.58 4.15
CA ILE A 75 10.39 -4.37 5.57
C ILE A 75 9.29 -4.96 6.45
N HIS A 76 8.02 -4.72 6.13
CA HIS A 76 6.89 -5.29 6.86
C HIS A 76 6.86 -6.83 6.76
N TRP A 77 7.13 -7.38 5.59
CA TRP A 77 7.20 -8.84 5.39
C TRP A 77 8.35 -9.48 6.19
N LEU A 78 9.55 -8.89 6.13
CA LEU A 78 10.72 -9.35 6.87
C LEU A 78 10.48 -9.31 8.38
N ARG A 79 9.87 -8.23 8.89
CA ARG A 79 9.49 -8.13 10.29
C ARG A 79 8.51 -9.23 10.69
N ASP A 80 7.46 -9.46 9.90
CA ASP A 80 6.48 -10.50 10.19
C ASP A 80 7.11 -11.90 10.12
N PHE A 81 8.11 -12.11 9.26
CA PHE A 81 8.93 -13.33 9.22
C PHE A 81 9.74 -13.52 10.52
N VAL A 82 10.42 -12.47 11.01
CA VAL A 82 11.15 -12.51 12.28
C VAL A 82 10.20 -12.76 13.45
N ALA A 83 9.04 -12.10 13.49
CA ALA A 83 8.04 -12.28 14.55
C ALA A 83 7.47 -13.71 14.59
N ARG A 84 7.28 -14.34 13.43
CA ARG A 84 6.90 -15.76 13.32
C ARG A 84 8.01 -16.68 13.83
N LYS A 85 9.27 -16.39 13.50
CA LYS A 85 10.44 -17.18 13.93
C LYS A 85 10.75 -17.06 15.43
N THR A 86 10.41 -15.92 16.05
CA THR A 86 10.58 -15.65 17.50
C THR A 86 9.42 -16.19 18.36
N GLY A 87 8.41 -16.86 17.77
CA GLY A 87 7.54 -17.78 18.53
C GLY A 87 6.31 -17.17 19.23
N LYS A 88 5.77 -16.04 18.78
CA LYS A 88 4.50 -15.49 19.30
C LYS A 88 3.52 -15.06 18.20
N MET A 89 3.08 -16.01 17.39
CA MET A 89 1.78 -15.98 16.70
C MET A 89 1.47 -17.37 16.14
N SER A 90 1.21 -18.29 17.06
CA SER A 90 0.29 -19.38 16.82
C SER A 90 -1.12 -18.80 16.96
N ASN A 91 -2.02 -19.11 16.02
CA ASN A 91 -3.48 -19.09 16.21
C ASN A 91 -4.29 -17.77 16.02
N VAL A 92 -4.22 -17.10 14.86
CA VAL A 92 -5.29 -16.13 14.45
C VAL A 92 -5.66 -16.23 12.97
N GLU A 93 -5.25 -17.29 12.26
CA GLU A 93 -5.67 -17.50 10.85
C GLU A 93 -6.57 -18.74 10.71
N ILE A 94 -7.03 -19.31 11.84
CA ILE A 94 -7.96 -20.44 11.88
C ILE A 94 -9.12 -20.10 12.81
N THR A 95 -9.83 -19.01 12.53
CA THR A 95 -11.14 -18.76 13.16
C THR A 95 -12.18 -18.54 12.06
N ASP A 96 -11.88 -17.74 11.04
CA ASP A 96 -12.84 -17.46 9.97
C ASP A 96 -13.32 -18.72 9.22
N ASP A 97 -12.41 -19.59 8.79
CA ASP A 97 -12.79 -20.78 7.99
C ASP A 97 -13.40 -21.91 8.86
N LYS A 98 -13.02 -21.99 10.14
CA LYS A 98 -13.61 -22.95 11.07
C LYS A 98 -14.99 -22.51 11.56
N ASP A 99 -15.18 -21.22 11.82
CA ASP A 99 -16.46 -20.68 12.27
C ASP A 99 -17.48 -20.76 11.14
N ILE A 100 -17.08 -20.50 9.89
CA ILE A 100 -17.94 -20.71 8.70
C ILE A 100 -18.26 -22.20 8.52
N ALA A 101 -17.29 -23.10 8.67
CA ALA A 101 -17.53 -24.55 8.56
C ALA A 101 -18.45 -25.08 9.67
N VAL A 102 -18.28 -24.64 10.91
CA VAL A 102 -19.13 -25.02 12.05
C VAL A 102 -20.55 -24.50 11.85
N THR A 103 -20.71 -23.23 11.43
CA THR A 103 -22.02 -22.65 11.17
C THR A 103 -22.74 -23.37 10.02
N LYS A 104 -22.00 -23.78 8.97
CA LYS A 104 -22.56 -24.54 7.85
C LYS A 104 -23.03 -25.93 8.27
N LEU A 105 -22.26 -26.62 9.11
CA LEU A 105 -22.64 -27.92 9.66
C LEU A 105 -23.85 -27.84 10.60
N GLU A 106 -23.98 -26.77 11.38
CA GLU A 106 -25.14 -26.55 12.25
C GLU A 106 -26.43 -26.31 11.45
N VAL A 107 -26.34 -25.54 10.36
CA VAL A 107 -27.48 -25.27 9.45
C VAL A 107 -27.89 -26.53 8.70
N ASP A 108 -26.95 -27.31 8.19
CA ASP A 108 -27.24 -28.57 7.49
C ASP A 108 -27.91 -29.57 8.45
N ASN A 109 -27.44 -29.67 9.69
CA ASN A 109 -28.04 -30.55 10.71
C ASN A 109 -29.45 -30.08 11.10
N ALA A 110 -29.69 -28.78 11.27
CA ALA A 110 -31.01 -28.24 11.57
C ALA A 110 -32.03 -28.47 10.43
N SER A 111 -31.57 -28.47 9.17
CA SER A 111 -32.43 -28.74 8.01
C SER A 111 -32.79 -30.23 7.84
N SER A 112 -31.98 -31.15 8.37
CA SER A 112 -32.21 -32.59 8.27
C SER A 112 -33.20 -33.13 9.32
N ILE A 113 -33.53 -32.33 10.34
CA ILE A 113 -34.41 -32.73 11.45
C ILE A 113 -35.83 -32.15 11.28
N ALA A 114 -36.05 -31.28 10.28
CA ALA A 114 -37.34 -30.70 9.90
C ALA A 114 -38.01 -31.50 8.76
#